data_AF-A0A950ULY5-F1
#
_entry.id   AF-A0A950ULY5-F1
#
_cell.length_a   1.000
_cell.length_b   1.000
_cell.length_c   1.000
_cell.angle_alpha   90.00
_cell.angle_beta   90.00
_cell.angle_gamma   90.00
#
_symmetry.space_group_name_H-M   'P 1'
#
loop_
_entity.id
_entity.type
_entity.pdbx_description
1 polymer ?
#
loop_
_entity_poly.entity_id
_entity_poly.type
_entity_poly.pdbx_seq_one_letter_code
_entity_poly.pdbx_strand_id
1 'polypeptide(L)'
;QHASEGAIIEALHGARTTYAAAILNPGAYAHYSYAIADAIAAIELPVIEVHLSNIAAREEFRRTSVTAAACRGVISGLGADGYVLALRALAKLLSK
;
A
#
# COMPACT_ATOMS: atom_id res chain seq x y z
N GLN A 1 -2.11 8.49 -9.30
CA GLN A 1 -3.19 8.51 -8.30
C GLN A 1 -4.51 8.36 -9.02
N HIS A 2 -5.38 7.45 -8.55
CA HIS A 2 -6.66 7.13 -9.18
C HIS A 2 -7.77 7.04 -8.13
N ALA A 3 -9.01 7.36 -8.54
CA ALA A 3 -10.21 7.24 -7.70
C ALA A 3 -11.05 5.99 -8.03
N SER A 4 -10.62 5.18 -9.00
CA SER A 4 -11.27 3.91 -9.34
C SER A 4 -10.40 2.74 -8.95
N GLU A 5 -11.03 1.72 -8.36
CA GLU A 5 -10.38 0.46 -7.96
C GLU A 5 -9.68 -0.22 -9.15
N GLY A 6 -10.36 -0.32 -10.30
CA GLY A 6 -9.80 -0.93 -11.51
C GLY A 6 -8.53 -0.24 -12.01
N ALA A 7 -8.46 1.09 -11.99
CA ALA A 7 -7.26 1.80 -12.44
C ALA A 7 -6.07 1.62 -11.46
N ILE A 8 -6.35 1.44 -10.17
CA ILE A 8 -5.29 1.10 -9.19
C ILE A 8 -4.76 -0.31 -9.48
N ILE A 9 -5.65 -1.27 -9.73
CA ILE A 9 -5.29 -2.66 -10.07
C ILE A 9 -4.47 -2.70 -11.37
N GLU A 10 -4.90 -1.99 -12.41
CA GLU A 10 -4.15 -1.87 -13.67
C GLU A 10 -2.76 -1.28 -13.45
N ALA A 11 -2.64 -0.23 -12.63
CA ALA A 11 -1.35 0.37 -12.31
C ALA A 11 -0.43 -0.61 -11.55
N LEU A 12 -0.98 -1.39 -10.61
CA LEU A 12 -0.24 -2.44 -9.90
C LEU A 12 0.24 -3.54 -10.85
N HIS A 13 -0.65 -4.05 -11.71
CA HIS A 13 -0.30 -5.07 -12.70
C HIS A 13 0.73 -4.56 -13.72
N GLY A 14 0.65 -3.31 -14.16
CA GLY A 14 1.66 -2.70 -15.03
C GLY A 14 3.00 -2.47 -14.33
N ALA A 15 2.98 -2.29 -12.99
CA ALA A 15 4.20 -2.07 -12.22
C ALA A 15 5.08 -3.31 -12.12
N ARG A 16 4.49 -4.51 -12.14
CA ARG A 16 5.20 -5.79 -11.96
C ARG A 16 6.37 -6.01 -12.94
N THR A 17 6.33 -5.41 -14.13
CA THR A 17 7.37 -5.56 -15.15
C THR A 17 8.30 -4.36 -15.28
N THR A 18 8.00 -3.25 -14.59
CA THR A 18 8.61 -1.95 -14.85
C THR A 18 9.28 -1.35 -13.62
N TYR A 19 8.83 -1.71 -12.43
CA TYR A 19 9.34 -1.17 -11.16
C TYR A 19 9.86 -2.29 -10.26
N ALA A 20 10.72 -1.91 -9.30
CA ALA A 20 11.31 -2.83 -8.33
C ALA A 20 10.53 -2.89 -7.00
N ALA A 21 9.73 -1.86 -6.69
CA ALA A 21 8.86 -1.81 -5.52
C ALA A 21 7.73 -0.79 -5.73
N ALA A 22 6.72 -0.79 -4.85
CA ALA A 22 5.69 0.24 -4.81
C ALA A 22 5.39 0.74 -3.39
N ILE A 23 4.99 2.00 -3.28
CA ILE A 23 4.40 2.59 -2.07
C ILE A 23 2.95 2.90 -2.40
N LEU A 24 2.03 2.34 -1.64
CA LEU A 24 0.59 2.51 -1.86
C LEU A 24 -0.04 3.17 -0.65
N ASN A 25 -0.81 4.24 -0.88
CA ASN A 25 -1.81 4.69 0.07
C ASN A 25 -3.19 4.35 -0.53
N PRO A 26 -3.85 3.28 -0.07
CA PRO A 26 -5.13 2.86 -0.64
C PRO A 26 -6.30 3.77 -0.25
N GLY A 27 -6.09 4.72 0.67
CA GLY A 27 -7.15 5.55 1.23
C GLY A 27 -8.27 4.69 1.82
N ALA A 28 -9.52 4.98 1.45
CA ALA A 28 -10.66 4.19 1.92
C ALA A 28 -10.66 2.74 1.43
N TYR A 29 -10.01 2.44 0.28
CA TYR A 29 -9.94 1.08 -0.25
C TYR A 29 -9.19 0.12 0.66
N ALA A 30 -8.33 0.64 1.55
CA ALA A 30 -7.65 -0.16 2.55
C ALA A 30 -8.64 -0.95 3.41
N HIS A 31 -9.87 -0.46 3.60
CA HIS A 31 -10.84 -1.08 4.50
C HIS A 31 -11.82 -2.02 3.81
N TYR A 32 -11.86 -2.04 2.47
CA TYR A 32 -12.94 -2.71 1.73
C TYR A 32 -12.49 -3.45 0.46
N SER A 33 -11.37 -3.09 -0.15
CA SER A 33 -10.95 -3.63 -1.44
C SER A 33 -10.07 -4.87 -1.28
N TYR A 34 -10.72 -6.03 -1.24
CA TYR A 34 -10.01 -7.30 -1.39
C TYR A 34 -9.44 -7.46 -2.80
N ALA A 35 -10.05 -6.84 -3.82
CA ALA A 35 -9.53 -6.89 -5.19
C ALA A 35 -8.15 -6.21 -5.31
N ILE A 36 -7.92 -5.08 -4.62
CA ILE A 36 -6.58 -4.46 -4.55
C ILE A 36 -5.63 -5.34 -3.74
N ALA A 37 -6.09 -5.97 -2.65
CA ALA A 37 -5.25 -6.88 -1.87
C ALA A 37 -4.76 -8.06 -2.73
N ASP A 38 -5.67 -8.68 -3.50
CA ASP A 38 -5.34 -9.77 -4.41
C ASP A 38 -4.41 -9.32 -5.55
N ALA A 39 -4.63 -8.11 -6.09
CA ALA A 39 -3.73 -7.53 -7.09
C ALA A 39 -2.33 -7.31 -6.55
N ILE A 40 -2.18 -6.85 -5.29
CA ILE A 40 -0.87 -6.72 -4.63
C ILE A 40 -0.22 -8.10 -4.46
N ALA A 41 -0.97 -9.10 -4.02
CA ALA A 41 -0.45 -10.46 -3.85
C ALA A 41 0.01 -11.09 -5.18
N ALA A 42 -0.67 -10.77 -6.28
CA ALA A 42 -0.40 -11.35 -7.60
C ALA A 42 0.83 -10.77 -8.32
N ILE A 43 1.34 -9.60 -7.93
CA ILE A 43 2.43 -8.93 -8.64
C ILE A 43 3.83 -9.28 -8.15
N GLU A 44 3.96 -9.97 -7.00
CA GLU A 44 5.22 -10.36 -6.31
C GLU A 44 6.21 -9.21 -5.99
N LEU A 45 5.90 -7.99 -6.46
CA LEU A 45 6.57 -6.74 -6.21
C LEU A 45 6.39 -6.35 -4.73
N PRO A 46 7.46 -5.97 -4.00
CA PRO A 46 7.31 -5.51 -2.62
C PRO A 46 6.53 -4.19 -2.58
N VAL A 47 5.38 -4.21 -1.90
CA VAL A 47 4.53 -3.04 -1.66
C VAL A 47 4.56 -2.65 -0.19
N ILE A 48 4.73 -1.37 0.14
CA ILE A 48 4.50 -0.83 1.49
C ILE A 48 3.24 0.03 1.49
N GLU A 49 2.34 -0.24 2.42
CA GLU A 49 1.13 0.55 2.65
C GLU A 49 1.44 1.78 3.52
N VAL A 50 0.93 2.94 3.13
CA VAL A 50 1.11 4.20 3.87
C VAL A 50 -0.24 4.87 4.12
N HIS A 51 -0.45 5.31 5.35
CA HIS A 51 -1.57 6.18 5.74
C HIS A 51 -1.06 7.45 6.41
N LEU A 52 -1.52 8.60 5.91
CA LEU A 52 -1.18 9.90 6.51
C LEU A 52 -1.65 9.98 7.96
N SER A 53 -2.89 9.57 8.23
CA SER A 53 -3.48 9.53 9.58
C SER A 53 -3.24 8.19 10.28
N ASN A 54 -3.29 8.18 11.60
CA ASN A 54 -3.26 6.96 12.39
C ASN A 54 -4.61 6.24 12.28
N ILE A 55 -4.70 5.17 11.50
CA ILE A 55 -5.96 4.46 11.26
C ILE A 55 -6.43 3.69 12.50
N ALA A 56 -5.53 3.29 13.40
CA ALA A 56 -5.89 2.61 14.64
C ALA A 56 -6.60 3.53 15.65
N ALA A 57 -6.38 4.85 15.56
CA ALA A 57 -7.05 5.85 16.40
C ALA A 57 -8.43 6.28 15.86
N ARG A 58 -8.88 5.69 14.75
CA ARG A 58 -10.12 6.08 14.06
C ARG A 58 -11.30 5.16 14.40
N GLU A 59 -12.40 5.36 13.69
CA GLU A 59 -13.61 4.54 13.77
C GLU A 59 -13.28 3.06 13.55
N GLU A 60 -14.04 2.15 14.17
CA GLU A 60 -13.76 0.71 14.17
C GLU A 60 -13.56 0.14 12.76
N PHE A 61 -14.42 0.53 11.81
CA PHE A 61 -14.34 0.09 10.41
C PHE A 61 -13.07 0.55 9.68
N ARG A 62 -12.32 1.51 10.24
CA ARG A 62 -11.05 2.00 9.68
C ARG A 62 -9.82 1.39 10.34
N ARG A 63 -9.97 0.69 11.46
CA ARG A 63 -8.84 0.10 12.18
C ARG A 63 -8.28 -1.12 11.46
N THR A 64 -9.11 -1.79 10.68
CA THR A 64 -8.74 -2.94 9.87
C THR A 64 -8.39 -2.49 8.45
N SER A 65 -7.20 -2.89 7.97
CA SER A 65 -6.81 -2.78 6.57
C SER A 65 -6.78 -4.18 5.96
N VAL A 66 -7.61 -4.41 4.94
CA VAL A 66 -7.66 -5.66 4.17
C VAL A 66 -6.48 -5.77 3.20
N THR A 67 -5.94 -4.63 2.74
CA THR A 67 -4.76 -4.60 1.85
C THR A 67 -3.45 -4.83 2.61
N ALA A 68 -3.42 -4.57 3.92
CA ALA A 68 -2.22 -4.69 4.74
C ALA A 68 -1.61 -6.10 4.72
N ALA A 69 -2.43 -7.14 4.67
CA ALA A 69 -1.98 -8.54 4.66
C ALA A 69 -1.18 -8.90 3.40
N ALA A 70 -1.43 -8.23 2.28
CA ALA A 70 -0.70 -8.42 1.03
C ALA A 70 0.56 -7.53 0.93
N CYS A 71 0.70 -6.54 1.81
CA CYS A 71 1.84 -5.62 1.82
C CYS A 71 3.02 -6.17 2.65
N ARG A 72 4.23 -5.71 2.34
CA ARG A 72 5.46 -6.01 3.10
C ARG A 72 5.47 -5.37 4.49
N GLY A 73 4.70 -4.31 4.67
CA GLY A 73 4.57 -3.57 5.91
C GLY A 73 3.61 -2.41 5.74
N VAL A 74 3.22 -1.83 6.88
CA VAL A 74 2.30 -0.69 6.95
C VAL A 74 2.93 0.41 7.78
N ILE A 75 2.84 1.65 7.30
CA ILE A 75 3.23 2.86 8.04
C ILE A 75 2.00 3.76 8.15
N SER A 76 1.57 4.09 9.37
CA SER A 76 0.36 4.88 9.61
C SER A 76 0.58 5.96 10.66
N GLY A 77 0.03 7.14 10.42
CA GLY A 77 -0.05 8.22 11.42
C GLY A 77 1.15 9.17 11.48
N LEU A 78 2.05 9.09 10.50
CA LEU A 78 3.25 9.93 10.43
C LEU A 78 3.16 11.01 9.33
N GLY A 79 1.96 11.31 8.84
CA GLY A 79 1.77 12.28 7.77
C GLY A 79 2.61 11.95 6.53
N ALA A 80 3.16 12.98 5.89
CA ALA A 80 3.98 12.82 4.68
C ALA A 80 5.28 12.04 4.93
N ASP A 81 5.83 12.10 6.15
CA ASP A 81 7.07 11.38 6.50
C ASP A 81 6.92 9.86 6.39
N GLY A 82 5.69 9.35 6.47
CA GLY A 82 5.40 7.94 6.20
C GLY A 82 5.86 7.47 4.82
N TYR A 83 5.76 8.32 3.79
CA TYR A 83 6.26 8.00 2.45
C TYR A 83 7.78 7.96 2.39
N VAL A 84 8.46 8.87 3.09
CA VAL A 84 9.94 8.90 3.15
C VAL A 84 10.46 7.66 3.85
N LEU A 85 9.80 7.24 4.95
CA LEU A 85 10.14 6.02 5.67
C LEU A 85 9.90 4.77 4.82
N ALA A 86 8.77 4.71 4.11
CA ALA A 86 8.47 3.61 3.19
C ALA A 86 9.53 3.50 2.07
N LEU A 87 9.92 4.62 1.46
CA LEU A 87 10.96 4.66 0.43
C LEU A 87 12.30 4.13 0.98
N ARG A 88 12.72 4.58 2.17
CA ARG A 88 13.95 4.10 2.81
C ARG A 88 13.91 2.60 3.11
N ALA A 89 12.77 2.10 3.60
CA ALA A 89 12.58 0.68 3.89
C ALA A 89 12.67 -0.17 2.61
N LEU A 90 12.05 0.26 1.52
CA LEU A 90 12.13 -0.41 0.22
C LEU A 90 13.54 -0.36 -0.37
N ALA A 91 14.21 0.79 -0.33
CA ALA A 91 15.60 0.91 -0.80
C ALA A 91 16.53 -0.07 -0.07
N LYS A 92 16.39 -0.20 1.24
CA LYS A 92 17.15 -1.17 2.05
C LYS A 92 16.77 -2.63 1.76
N LEU A 93 15.50 -2.88 1.42
CA LEU A 93 15.03 -4.22 1.06
C LEU A 93 15.62 -4.67 -0.29
N LEU A 94 15.72 -3.76 -1.26
CA LEU A 94 16.21 -4.01 -2.61
C LEU A 94 17.75 -4.05 -2.71
N SER A 95 18.46 -3.49 -1.73
CA SER A 95 19.92 -3.51 -1.68
C SER A 95 20.51 -4.80 -1.07
N LYS A 96 19.67 -5.81 -0.83
CA LYS A 96 20.07 -7.13 -0.34
C LYS A 96 20.01 -8.12 -1.48
#